data_AF-A0A848AZV8-F1
#
_entry.id   AF-A0A848AZV8-F1
#
_cell.length_a   1.000
_cell.length_b   1.000
_cell.length_c   1.000
_cell.angle_alpha   90.00
_cell.angle_beta   90.00
_cell.angle_gamma   90.00
#
_symmetry.space_group_name_H-M   'P 1'
#
loop_
_entity.id
_entity.type
_entity.pdbx_description
1 polymer ?
#
loop_
_entity_poly.entity_id
_entity_poly.type
_entity_poly.pdbx_seq_one_letter_code
_entity_poly.pdbx_strand_id
1 'polypeptide(L)'
;MPIKLDDPNALEQLTEKLSKRRQLQEMMKEVNAVIRSSKSDDAKIDFIMKKCGKSREEARNFLHPSESWCDPGFAAWELASNNQEIGRLRKRIREVERYREAAARAEEEGNSEFPFDGGRIVDNVPANRLQIFFDGKPDADVRTRLKQNGFRWAPSCGAWQSYRHGYTLDWAKREFNAEAIQ
;
A
#
# COMPACT_ATOMS: atom_id res chain seq x y z
N MET A 1 -2.12 -11.40 1.63
CA MET A 1 -3.26 -10.47 1.50
C MET A 1 -2.74 -9.04 1.43
N PRO A 2 -3.29 -8.17 0.58
CA PRO A 2 -2.96 -6.75 0.60
C PRO A 2 -3.42 -6.11 1.92
N ILE A 3 -2.55 -5.31 2.53
CA ILE A 3 -2.87 -4.54 3.75
C ILE A 3 -3.80 -3.39 3.34
N LYS A 4 -5.03 -3.42 3.85
CA LYS A 4 -6.05 -2.43 3.52
C LYS A 4 -5.70 -1.08 4.14
N LEU A 5 -6.24 -0.01 3.54
CA LEU A 5 -5.96 1.36 3.98
C LEU A 5 -6.59 1.66 5.35
N ASP A 6 -7.79 1.12 5.56
CA ASP A 6 -8.65 1.25 6.73
C ASP A 6 -8.37 0.17 7.81
N ASP A 7 -7.33 -0.64 7.65
CA ASP A 7 -6.92 -1.60 8.68
C ASP A 7 -6.29 -0.86 9.89
N PRO A 8 -6.81 -1.05 11.12
CA PRO A 8 -6.26 -0.44 12.33
C PRO A 8 -4.77 -0.74 12.55
N ASN A 9 -4.31 -1.91 12.09
CA ASN A 9 -2.94 -2.37 12.26
C ASN A 9 -2.09 -2.16 10.98
N ALA A 10 -2.58 -1.42 9.99
CA ALA A 10 -1.90 -1.23 8.71
C ALA A 10 -0.47 -0.67 8.88
N LEU A 11 -0.30 0.38 9.70
CA LEU A 11 1.00 1.02 9.90
C LEU A 11 2.01 0.08 10.55
N GLU A 12 1.59 -0.67 11.57
CA GLU A 12 2.44 -1.62 12.27
C GLU A 12 2.91 -2.73 11.32
N GLN A 13 1.97 -3.39 10.63
CA GLN A 13 2.28 -4.45 9.68
C GLN A 13 3.20 -3.97 8.54
N LEU A 14 2.95 -2.78 7.99
CA LEU A 14 3.79 -2.21 6.93
C LEU A 14 5.19 -1.83 7.44
N THR A 15 5.29 -1.30 8.66
CA THR A 15 6.56 -0.92 9.27
C THR A 15 7.41 -2.15 9.61
N GLU A 16 6.78 -3.20 10.14
CA GLU A 16 7.46 -4.47 10.40
C GLU A 16 7.97 -5.09 9.08
N LYS A 17 7.13 -5.14 8.04
CA LYS A 17 7.53 -5.63 6.72
C LYS A 17 8.68 -4.79 6.15
N LEU A 18 8.63 -3.46 6.29
CA LEU A 18 9.70 -2.56 5.86
C LEU A 18 11.00 -2.82 6.63
N SER A 19 10.93 -3.04 7.95
CA SER A 19 12.09 -3.35 8.79
C SER A 19 12.77 -4.64 8.34
N LYS A 20 12.01 -5.73 8.15
CA LYS A 20 12.53 -7.01 7.63
C LYS A 20 13.22 -6.84 6.28
N ARG A 21 12.62 -6.07 5.37
CA ARG A 21 13.19 -5.80 4.04
C ARG A 21 14.47 -4.97 4.10
N ARG A 22 14.57 -4.01 5.02
CA ARG A 22 15.81 -3.23 5.26
C ARG A 22 16.91 -4.11 5.84
N GLN A 23 16.60 -4.94 6.83
CA GLN A 23 17.55 -5.89 7.40
C GLN A 23 18.08 -6.85 6.32
N LEU A 24 17.18 -7.35 5.47
CA LEU A 24 17.57 -8.17 4.32
C LEU A 24 18.49 -7.42 3.36
N GLN A 25 18.17 -6.16 3.03
CA GLN A 25 19.02 -5.32 2.16
C GLN A 25 20.43 -5.17 2.72
N GLU A 26 20.54 -4.88 4.02
CA GLU A 26 21.83 -4.66 4.67
C GLU A 26 22.64 -5.96 4.72
N MET A 27 21.99 -7.07 5.10
CA MET A 27 22.62 -8.39 5.07
C MET A 27 23.17 -8.73 3.68
N MET A 28 22.38 -8.52 2.61
CA MET A 28 22.85 -8.78 1.24
C MET A 28 24.06 -7.91 0.87
N LYS A 29 24.06 -6.63 1.26
CA LYS A 29 25.18 -5.72 1.02
C LYS A 29 26.43 -6.13 1.79
N GLU A 30 26.29 -6.43 3.07
CA GLU A 30 27.38 -6.89 3.94
C GLU A 30 28.04 -8.15 3.38
N VAL A 31 27.23 -9.15 2.99
CA VAL A 31 27.71 -10.40 2.41
C VAL A 31 28.45 -10.14 1.10
N ASN A 32 27.87 -9.35 0.19
CA ASN A 32 28.53 -9.02 -1.07
C ASN A 32 29.83 -8.21 -0.87
N ALA A 33 29.89 -7.35 0.15
CA ALA A 33 31.11 -6.63 0.51
C ALA A 33 32.20 -7.57 1.04
N VAL A 34 31.84 -8.56 1.87
CA VAL A 34 32.77 -9.58 2.38
C VAL A 34 33.29 -10.47 1.24
N ILE A 35 32.41 -10.88 0.32
CA ILE A 35 32.81 -11.71 -0.85
C ILE A 35 33.87 -10.99 -1.69
N ARG A 36 33.71 -9.68 -1.93
CA ARG A 36 34.67 -8.84 -2.68
C ARG A 36 35.94 -8.48 -1.92
N SER A 37 36.01 -8.74 -0.61
CA SER A 37 37.18 -8.41 0.21
C SER A 37 38.34 -9.38 0.01
N SER A 38 39.53 -9.00 0.47
CA SER A 38 40.76 -9.82 0.45
C SER A 38 40.82 -10.91 1.53
N LYS A 39 39.72 -11.17 2.26
CA LYS A 39 39.65 -12.23 3.27
C LYS A 39 39.83 -13.62 2.65
N SER A 40 40.28 -14.58 3.45
CA SER A 40 40.38 -15.98 3.04
C SER A 40 38.99 -16.59 2.75
N ASP A 41 38.96 -17.61 1.90
CA ASP A 41 37.72 -18.30 1.54
C ASP A 41 37.03 -18.93 2.75
N ASP A 42 37.78 -19.54 3.66
CA ASP A 42 37.20 -20.08 4.91
C ASP A 42 36.53 -18.98 5.74
N ALA A 43 37.15 -17.81 5.87
CA ALA A 43 36.56 -16.69 6.60
C ALA A 43 35.31 -16.12 5.91
N LYS A 44 35.26 -16.13 4.56
CA LYS A 44 34.08 -15.74 3.78
C LYS A 44 32.95 -16.76 3.96
N ILE A 45 33.26 -18.06 3.89
CA ILE A 45 32.31 -19.16 4.08
C ILE A 45 31.70 -19.09 5.48
N ASP A 46 32.51 -18.96 6.52
CA ASP A 46 32.01 -18.86 7.90
C ASP A 46 31.10 -17.63 8.09
N PHE A 47 31.43 -16.51 7.44
CA PHE A 47 30.59 -15.30 7.45
C PHE A 47 29.23 -15.53 6.77
N ILE A 48 29.23 -16.15 5.58
CA ILE A 48 28.01 -16.49 4.83
C ILE A 48 27.15 -17.47 5.64
N MET A 49 27.74 -18.50 6.24
CA MET A 49 27.03 -19.44 7.11
C MET A 49 26.33 -18.70 8.26
N LYS A 50 27.06 -17.84 8.98
CA LYS A 50 26.53 -17.10 10.13
C LYS A 50 25.43 -16.11 9.76
N LYS A 51 25.59 -15.38 8.65
CA LYS A 51 24.66 -14.30 8.25
C LYS A 51 23.45 -14.81 7.47
N CYS A 52 23.63 -15.82 6.63
CA CYS A 52 22.57 -16.36 5.77
C CYS A 52 21.96 -17.67 6.29
N GLY A 53 22.49 -18.26 7.37
CA GLY A 53 21.99 -19.52 7.93
C GLY A 53 22.22 -20.73 7.01
N LYS A 54 23.25 -20.67 6.16
CA LYS A 54 23.58 -21.72 5.18
C LYS A 54 24.50 -22.78 5.79
N SER A 55 24.43 -24.01 5.27
CA SER A 55 25.45 -25.03 5.52
C SER A 55 26.79 -24.64 4.88
N ARG A 56 27.88 -25.31 5.27
CA ARG A 56 29.23 -25.02 4.74
C ARG A 56 29.30 -25.25 3.23
N GLU A 57 28.64 -26.30 2.75
CA GLU A 57 28.59 -26.64 1.31
C GLU A 57 27.80 -25.59 0.52
N GLU A 58 26.61 -25.21 0.98
CA GLU A 58 25.81 -24.14 0.35
C GLU A 58 26.55 -22.80 0.35
N ALA A 59 27.24 -22.47 1.44
CA ALA A 59 28.05 -21.25 1.53
C ALA A 59 29.26 -21.28 0.57
N ARG A 60 29.89 -22.45 0.38
CA ARG A 60 30.94 -22.64 -0.62
C ARG A 60 30.41 -22.46 -2.03
N ASN A 61 29.27 -23.07 -2.37
CA ASN A 61 28.64 -22.91 -3.68
C ASN A 61 28.14 -21.47 -3.92
N PHE A 62 27.76 -20.76 -2.86
CA PHE A 62 27.37 -19.35 -2.95
C PHE A 62 28.57 -18.41 -3.20
N LEU A 63 29.75 -18.76 -2.66
CA LEU A 63 31.00 -18.06 -2.91
C LEU A 63 31.62 -18.43 -4.27
N HIS A 64 31.52 -19.69 -4.66
CA HIS A 64 32.05 -20.25 -5.90
C HIS A 64 30.97 -21.06 -6.62
N PRO A 65 30.05 -20.39 -7.34
CA PRO A 65 28.99 -21.07 -8.07
C PRO A 65 29.57 -22.04 -9.11
N SER A 66 29.00 -23.25 -9.19
CA SER A 66 29.39 -24.25 -10.20
C SER A 66 28.96 -23.85 -11.61
N GLU A 67 27.86 -23.10 -11.71
CA GLU A 67 27.29 -22.65 -12.97
C GLU A 67 27.95 -21.34 -13.43
N SER A 68 28.51 -21.35 -14.63
CA SER A 68 29.29 -20.24 -15.20
C SER A 68 28.54 -18.92 -15.36
N TRP A 69 27.21 -18.94 -15.38
CA TRP A 69 26.36 -17.75 -15.48
C TRP A 69 25.94 -17.17 -14.12
N CYS A 70 26.39 -17.77 -13.02
CA CYS A 70 26.10 -17.30 -11.67
C CYS A 70 27.31 -16.58 -11.09
N ASP A 71 27.14 -15.31 -10.74
CA ASP A 71 28.15 -14.54 -10.01
C ASP A 71 28.16 -14.94 -8.51
N PRO A 72 29.32 -14.88 -7.84
CA PRO A 72 29.41 -15.03 -6.39
C PRO A 72 28.54 -14.02 -5.62
N GLY A 73 27.81 -14.51 -4.61
CA GLY A 73 27.00 -13.68 -3.73
C GLY A 73 25.58 -13.40 -4.22
N PHE A 74 24.94 -12.39 -3.63
CA PHE A 74 23.61 -11.96 -4.03
C PHE A 74 23.68 -11.19 -5.34
N ALA A 75 22.79 -11.51 -6.28
CA ALA A 75 22.81 -10.89 -7.59
C ALA A 75 22.37 -9.42 -7.53
N ALA A 76 22.86 -8.60 -8.46
CA ALA A 76 22.52 -7.17 -8.50
C ALA A 76 21.00 -6.93 -8.63
N TRP A 77 20.30 -7.78 -9.39
CA TRP A 77 18.85 -7.70 -9.57
C TRP A 77 18.08 -8.03 -8.28
N GLU A 78 18.60 -8.88 -7.40
CA GLU A 78 17.99 -9.19 -6.09
C GLU A 78 18.00 -7.97 -5.18
N LEU A 79 19.17 -7.28 -5.08
CA LEU A 79 19.30 -6.04 -4.34
C LEU A 79 18.41 -4.94 -4.91
N ALA A 80 18.35 -4.81 -6.24
CA ALA A 80 17.52 -3.82 -6.91
C ALA A 80 16.03 -4.08 -6.65
N SER A 81 15.59 -5.33 -6.79
CA SER A 81 14.21 -5.76 -6.56
C SER A 81 13.78 -5.50 -5.12
N ASN A 82 14.61 -5.87 -4.13
CA ASN A 82 14.31 -5.61 -2.72
C ASN A 82 14.29 -4.10 -2.40
N ASN A 83 15.19 -3.32 -3.00
CA ASN A 83 15.19 -1.86 -2.82
C ASN A 83 13.93 -1.19 -3.42
N GLN A 84 13.45 -1.69 -4.57
CA GLN A 84 12.17 -1.24 -5.13
C GLN A 84 11.01 -1.54 -4.18
N GLU A 85 10.96 -2.74 -3.58
CA GLU A 85 9.93 -3.10 -2.60
C GLU A 85 10.01 -2.21 -1.35
N ILE A 86 11.22 -1.89 -0.86
CA ILE A 86 11.43 -0.90 0.22
C ILE A 86 10.81 0.45 -0.16
N GLY A 87 11.06 0.92 -1.39
CA GLY A 87 10.47 2.16 -1.91
C GLY A 87 8.95 2.12 -1.95
N ARG A 88 8.36 1.02 -2.42
CA ARG A 88 6.91 0.80 -2.44
C ARG A 88 6.31 0.81 -1.04
N LEU A 89 6.92 0.11 -0.09
CA LEU A 89 6.45 0.08 1.30
C LEU A 89 6.51 1.45 1.97
N ARG A 90 7.58 2.22 1.74
CA ARG A 90 7.68 3.62 2.23
C ARG A 90 6.56 4.49 1.66
N LYS A 91 6.27 4.37 0.35
CA LYS A 91 5.15 5.09 -0.27
C LYS A 91 3.82 4.69 0.37
N ARG A 92 3.61 3.39 0.58
CA ARG A 92 2.38 2.87 1.17
C ARG A 92 2.16 3.32 2.61
N ILE A 93 3.21 3.36 3.43
CA ILE A 93 3.13 3.89 4.80
C ILE A 93 2.66 5.35 4.78
N ARG A 94 3.26 6.19 3.94
CA ARG A 94 2.84 7.60 3.80
C ARG A 94 1.38 7.75 3.34
N GLU A 95 0.90 6.86 2.47
CA GLU A 95 -0.51 6.86 2.07
C GLU A 95 -1.44 6.55 3.26
N VAL A 96 -1.07 5.59 4.11
CA VAL A 96 -1.83 5.25 5.32
C VAL A 96 -1.78 6.38 6.35
N GLU A 97 -0.62 6.99 6.58
CA GLU A 97 -0.47 8.15 7.48
C GLU A 97 -1.37 9.31 7.05
N ARG A 98 -1.30 9.70 5.76
CA ARG A 98 -2.17 10.75 5.19
C ARG A 98 -3.65 10.42 5.32
N TYR A 99 -4.02 9.15 5.13
CA TYR A 99 -5.40 8.70 5.33
C TYR A 99 -5.84 8.87 6.79
N ARG A 100 -5.01 8.47 7.76
CA ARG A 100 -5.31 8.63 9.19
C ARG A 100 -5.42 10.09 9.60
N GLU A 101 -4.52 10.94 9.12
CA GLU A 101 -4.58 12.39 9.35
C GLU A 101 -5.87 12.99 8.79
N ALA A 102 -6.25 12.60 7.57
CA ALA A 102 -7.48 13.07 6.94
C ALA A 102 -8.73 12.53 7.66
N ALA A 103 -8.71 11.28 8.14
CA ALA A 103 -9.80 10.70 8.91
C ALA A 103 -9.96 11.40 10.26
N ALA A 104 -8.87 11.62 11.01
CA ALA A 104 -8.89 12.32 12.28
C ALA A 104 -9.42 13.75 12.13
N ARG A 105 -8.99 14.47 11.09
CA ARG A 105 -9.52 15.81 10.77
C ARG A 105 -11.02 15.77 10.50
N ALA A 106 -11.49 14.80 9.71
CA ALA A 106 -12.91 14.67 9.41
C ALA A 106 -13.77 14.29 10.62
N GLU A 107 -13.19 13.61 11.62
CA GLU A 107 -13.86 13.34 12.91
C GLU A 107 -14.01 14.61 13.76
N GLU A 108 -13.05 15.54 13.70
CA GLU A 108 -13.08 16.80 14.45
C GLU A 108 -13.89 17.90 13.74
N GLU A 109 -13.66 18.10 12.44
CA GLU A 109 -14.23 19.20 11.65
C GLU A 109 -15.51 18.80 10.89
N GLY A 110 -15.81 17.50 10.80
CA GLY A 110 -16.87 16.95 9.97
C GLY A 110 -16.39 16.52 8.59
N ASN A 111 -17.21 15.71 7.92
CA ASN A 111 -16.93 15.26 6.55
C ASN A 111 -17.22 16.37 5.54
N SER A 112 -16.51 16.37 4.41
CA SER A 112 -16.84 17.29 3.32
C SER A 112 -18.17 16.90 2.67
N GLU A 113 -19.09 17.86 2.61
CA GLU A 113 -20.40 17.70 1.99
C GLU A 113 -20.54 18.56 0.74
N PHE A 114 -21.18 18.01 -0.29
CA PHE A 114 -21.46 18.67 -1.56
C PHE A 114 -22.96 18.54 -1.88
N PRO A 115 -23.78 19.55 -1.56
CA PRO A 115 -25.20 19.53 -1.84
C PRO A 115 -25.48 19.62 -3.34
N PHE A 116 -26.61 19.07 -3.75
CA PHE A 116 -27.16 19.17 -5.11
C PHE A 116 -28.69 19.14 -5.07
N ASP A 117 -29.34 19.38 -6.22
CA ASP A 117 -30.80 19.32 -6.29
C ASP A 117 -31.32 17.88 -6.06
N GLY A 118 -32.03 17.68 -4.95
CA GLY A 118 -32.57 16.38 -4.54
C GLY A 118 -31.63 15.51 -3.69
N GLY A 119 -30.53 16.07 -3.14
CA GLY A 119 -29.70 15.35 -2.19
C GLY A 119 -28.36 16.00 -1.84
N ARG A 120 -27.44 15.18 -1.31
CA ARG A 120 -26.06 15.58 -1.01
C ARG A 120 -25.07 14.42 -1.14
N ILE A 121 -23.84 14.76 -1.49
CA ILE A 121 -22.70 13.85 -1.51
C ILE A 121 -21.87 14.10 -0.25
N VAL A 122 -21.54 13.06 0.49
CA VAL A 122 -20.69 13.10 1.69
C VAL A 122 -19.42 12.30 1.42
N ASP A 123 -18.28 12.97 1.48
CA ASP A 123 -16.97 12.31 1.41
C ASP A 123 -16.56 11.81 2.81
N ASN A 124 -17.03 10.62 3.17
CA ASN A 124 -16.83 10.02 4.49
C ASN A 124 -15.45 9.36 4.59
N VAL A 125 -14.46 10.18 4.99
CA VAL A 125 -13.07 9.76 5.08
C VAL A 125 -12.87 8.67 6.13
N PRO A 126 -13.39 8.77 7.37
CA PRO A 126 -13.18 7.74 8.40
C PRO A 126 -13.72 6.36 8.02
N ALA A 127 -14.89 6.31 7.37
CA ALA A 127 -15.46 5.05 6.88
C ALA A 127 -14.82 4.56 5.57
N ASN A 128 -13.91 5.34 4.96
CA ASN A 128 -13.38 5.11 3.62
C ASN A 128 -14.51 4.91 2.59
N ARG A 129 -15.55 5.74 2.65
CA ARG A 129 -16.72 5.67 1.77
C ARG A 129 -17.03 7.02 1.15
N LEU A 130 -17.43 6.97 -0.11
CA LEU A 130 -18.14 8.08 -0.73
C LEU A 130 -19.63 7.76 -0.69
N GLN A 131 -20.44 8.65 -0.11
CA GLN A 131 -21.85 8.40 0.15
C GLN A 131 -22.71 9.46 -0.55
N ILE A 132 -23.82 9.03 -1.14
CA ILE A 132 -24.79 9.90 -1.80
C ILE A 132 -26.14 9.66 -1.14
N PHE A 133 -26.66 10.70 -0.51
CA PHE A 133 -27.97 10.74 0.12
C PHE A 133 -28.92 11.46 -0.83
N PHE A 134 -30.05 10.84 -1.11
CA PHE A 134 -31.14 11.45 -1.87
C PHE A 134 -32.31 11.73 -0.94
N ASP A 135 -33.03 12.83 -1.17
CA ASP A 135 -34.22 13.19 -0.38
C ASP A 135 -35.39 12.22 -0.63
N GLY A 136 -35.41 11.60 -1.81
CA GLY A 136 -36.35 10.58 -2.21
C GLY A 136 -35.69 9.46 -2.99
N LYS A 137 -36.49 8.48 -3.43
CA LYS A 137 -35.99 7.38 -4.25
C LYS A 137 -35.57 7.93 -5.63
N PRO A 138 -34.27 7.88 -6.02
CA PRO A 138 -33.85 8.32 -7.34
C PRO A 138 -34.50 7.45 -8.42
N ASP A 139 -34.69 8.00 -9.61
CA ASP A 139 -35.31 7.29 -10.74
C ASP A 139 -34.48 6.06 -11.20
N ALA A 140 -35.04 5.28 -12.12
CA ALA A 140 -34.39 4.06 -12.58
C ALA A 140 -33.06 4.30 -13.32
N ASP A 141 -32.94 5.41 -14.04
CA ASP A 141 -31.79 5.71 -14.88
C ASP A 141 -30.61 6.20 -14.02
N VAL A 142 -30.87 7.09 -13.05
CA VAL A 142 -29.90 7.52 -12.03
C VAL A 142 -29.37 6.31 -11.27
N ARG A 143 -30.25 5.40 -10.81
CA ARG A 143 -29.82 4.16 -10.14
C ARG A 143 -28.93 3.28 -11.03
N THR A 144 -29.19 3.26 -12.34
CA THR A 144 -28.38 2.49 -13.29
C THR A 144 -27.00 3.09 -13.44
N ARG A 145 -26.89 4.43 -13.61
CA ARG A 145 -25.61 5.14 -13.71
C ARG A 145 -24.79 5.03 -12.41
N LEU A 146 -25.43 5.10 -11.25
CA LEU A 146 -24.79 4.86 -9.95
C LEU A 146 -24.14 3.47 -9.89
N LYS A 147 -24.88 2.42 -10.28
CA LYS A 147 -24.37 1.04 -10.28
C LYS A 147 -23.22 0.84 -11.25
N GLN A 148 -23.24 1.49 -12.41
CA GLN A 148 -22.15 1.45 -13.40
C GLN A 148 -20.87 2.10 -12.87
N ASN A 149 -20.98 3.11 -12.01
CA ASN A 149 -19.86 3.82 -11.39
C ASN A 149 -19.49 3.27 -10.00
N GLY A 150 -19.96 2.06 -9.66
CA GLY A 150 -19.53 1.33 -8.47
C GLY A 150 -20.30 1.65 -7.19
N PHE A 151 -21.33 2.49 -7.23
CA PHE A 151 -22.19 2.74 -6.09
C PHE A 151 -23.18 1.59 -5.86
N ARG A 152 -23.38 1.25 -4.59
CA ARG A 152 -24.37 0.28 -4.13
C ARG A 152 -25.24 0.89 -3.05
N TRP A 153 -26.54 0.62 -3.12
CA TRP A 153 -27.47 1.01 -2.07
C TRP A 153 -27.11 0.27 -0.77
N ALA A 154 -26.96 1.03 0.31
CA ALA A 154 -26.66 0.52 1.63
C ALA A 154 -27.78 0.94 2.61
N PRO A 155 -28.74 0.05 2.87
CA PRO A 155 -29.88 0.35 3.74
C PRO A 155 -29.48 0.81 5.14
N SER A 156 -28.38 0.28 5.68
CA SER A 156 -27.88 0.59 7.03
C SER A 156 -27.50 2.05 7.24
N CYS A 157 -27.12 2.76 6.18
CA CYS A 157 -26.81 4.19 6.22
C CYS A 157 -27.77 5.03 5.37
N GLY A 158 -28.78 4.42 4.75
CA GLY A 158 -29.75 5.13 3.90
C GLY A 158 -29.12 5.84 2.69
N ALA A 159 -27.99 5.35 2.19
CA ALA A 159 -27.21 6.02 1.14
C ALA A 159 -26.79 5.06 0.03
N TRP A 160 -26.57 5.62 -1.16
CA TRP A 160 -25.76 4.97 -2.19
C TRP A 160 -24.29 5.19 -1.85
N GLN A 161 -23.50 4.13 -1.72
CA GLN A 161 -22.09 4.27 -1.35
C GLN A 161 -21.15 3.44 -2.21
N SER A 162 -19.93 3.93 -2.35
CA SER A 162 -18.78 3.24 -2.94
C SER A 162 -17.57 3.37 -2.02
N TYR A 163 -16.50 2.63 -2.30
CA TYR A 163 -15.19 2.98 -1.73
C TYR A 163 -14.79 4.38 -2.17
N ARG A 164 -14.12 5.11 -1.29
CA ARG A 164 -13.63 6.46 -1.57
C ARG A 164 -12.55 6.40 -2.64
N HIS A 165 -12.74 7.16 -3.71
CA HIS A 165 -11.76 7.33 -4.78
C HIS A 165 -11.98 8.66 -5.47
N GLY A 166 -10.90 9.37 -5.83
CA GLY A 166 -10.98 10.71 -6.43
C GLY A 166 -11.84 10.75 -7.69
N TYR A 167 -11.58 9.83 -8.63
CA TYR A 167 -12.40 9.69 -9.86
C TYR A 167 -13.90 9.52 -9.57
N THR A 168 -14.26 8.75 -8.54
CA THR A 168 -15.67 8.49 -8.22
C THR A 168 -16.33 9.73 -7.61
N LEU A 169 -15.59 10.50 -6.80
CA LEU A 169 -16.03 11.79 -6.30
C LEU A 169 -16.23 12.81 -7.43
N ASP A 170 -15.25 12.92 -8.33
CA ASP A 170 -15.31 13.84 -9.47
C ASP A 170 -16.46 13.49 -10.41
N TRP A 171 -16.67 12.20 -10.67
CA TRP A 171 -17.83 11.73 -11.43
C TRP A 171 -19.14 12.11 -10.75
N ALA A 172 -19.28 11.84 -9.45
CA ALA A 172 -20.53 12.12 -8.72
C ALA A 172 -20.84 13.62 -8.68
N LYS A 173 -19.82 14.46 -8.44
CA LYS A 173 -19.98 15.93 -8.48
C LYS A 173 -20.45 16.41 -9.84
N ARG A 174 -19.86 15.91 -10.92
CA ARG A 174 -20.25 16.27 -12.29
C ARG A 174 -21.65 15.78 -12.64
N GLU A 175 -21.99 14.54 -12.26
CA GLU A 175 -23.28 13.92 -12.56
C GLU A 175 -24.45 14.70 -11.91
N PHE A 176 -24.26 15.17 -10.68
CA PHE A 176 -25.31 15.85 -9.92
C PHE A 176 -25.13 17.37 -9.87
N ASN A 177 -24.15 17.93 -10.58
CA ASN A 177 -23.78 19.35 -10.52
C ASN A 177 -23.62 19.85 -9.07
N ALA A 178 -22.95 19.04 -8.24
CA ALA A 178 -22.77 19.32 -6.82
C ALA A 178 -21.58 20.25 -6.59
N GLU A 179 -21.82 21.36 -5.90
CA GLU A 179 -20.79 22.34 -5.53
C GLU A 179 -20.37 22.18 -4.07
N ALA A 180 -19.18 22.66 -3.71
CA ALA A 180 -18.75 22.69 -2.31
C ALA A 180 -19.51 23.80 -1.58
N ILE A 181 -19.93 23.53 -0.34
CA ILE A 181 -20.43 24.58 0.55
C ILE A 181 -19.22 25.48 0.87
N GLN A 182 -19.30 26.76 0.47
CA GLN A 182 -18.30 27.79 0.81
C GLN A 182 -18.33 28.13 2.30
#